data_AF-A0A672S7B5-F1
#
_entry.id   AF-A0A672S7B5-F1
#
_cell.length_a   1.000
_cell.length_b   1.000
_cell.length_c   1.000
_cell.angle_alpha   90.00
_cell.angle_beta   90.00
_cell.angle_gamma   90.00
#
_symmetry.space_group_name_H-M   'P 1'
#
loop_
_entity.id
_entity.type
_entity.pdbx_description
1 polymer ?
#
loop_
_entity_poly.entity_id
_entity_poly.type
_entity_poly.pdbx_seq_one_letter_code
_entity_poly.pdbx_strand_id
1 'polypeptide(L)'
;MGLPALEFSDSFLDSPDFRERLKCHEIELDRTNKFIKELIKDGNMLISALKNLSAAVQKFSQSLQDFQFECIGDAETDDEINIGK
;
A
#
# COMPACT_ATOMS: atom_id res chain seq x y z
N MET A 1 9.82 4.35 26.45
CA MET A 1 10.63 5.51 26.90
C MET A 1 11.74 5.72 25.89
N GLY A 2 11.98 6.95 25.45
CA GLY A 2 12.97 7.26 24.40
C GLY A 2 14.41 7.22 24.91
N LEU A 3 15.37 7.29 23.98
CA LEU A 3 16.79 7.43 24.32
C LEU A 3 17.05 8.83 24.91
N PRO A 4 17.86 8.95 25.96
CA PRO A 4 18.25 10.24 26.51
C PRO A 4 19.05 11.05 25.48
N ALA A 5 18.99 12.38 25.59
CA ALA A 5 19.76 13.26 24.72
C ALA A 5 21.27 13.00 24.82
N LEU A 6 21.97 13.13 23.70
CA LEU A 6 23.43 13.10 23.65
C LEU A 6 23.95 14.53 23.86
N GLU A 7 24.61 14.77 24.97
CA GLU A 7 25.20 16.07 25.28
C GLU A 7 26.58 16.22 24.63
N PHE A 8 26.85 17.39 24.05
CA PHE A 8 28.14 17.65 23.40
C PHE A 8 29.30 17.65 24.41
N SER A 9 29.08 18.12 25.64
CA SER A 9 30.08 18.10 26.71
C SER A 9 30.58 16.68 27.02
N ASP A 10 29.69 15.69 26.98
CA ASP A 10 30.01 14.29 27.27
C ASP A 10 30.86 13.66 26.16
N SER A 11 30.72 14.15 24.93
CA SER A 11 31.48 13.66 23.78
C SER A 11 32.98 13.94 23.89
N PHE A 12 33.37 15.01 24.60
CA PHE A 12 34.78 15.37 24.78
C PHE A 12 35.53 14.37 25.67
N LEU A 13 34.87 13.86 26.72
CA LEU A 13 35.46 12.89 27.65
C LEU A 13 35.53 11.47 27.06
N ASP A 14 34.74 11.22 26.01
CA ASP A 14 34.62 9.93 25.33
C ASP A 14 34.47 8.74 26.29
N SER A 15 33.65 8.92 27.33
CA SER A 15 33.52 7.92 28.39
C SER A 15 32.85 6.64 27.87
N PRO A 16 33.12 5.47 28.50
CA PRO A 16 32.44 4.22 28.17
C PRO A 16 30.90 4.36 28.17
N ASP A 17 30.36 5.09 29.16
CA ASP A 17 28.91 5.33 29.27
C ASP A 17 28.37 6.17 28.10
N PHE A 18 29.12 7.19 27.66
CA PHE A 18 28.74 8.00 26.50
C PHE A 18 28.75 7.14 25.22
N ARG A 19 29.78 6.30 25.03
CA ARG A 19 29.89 5.38 23.89
C ARG A 19 28.73 4.38 23.85
N GLU A 20 28.31 3.86 25.00
CA GLU A 20 27.15 2.97 25.08
C GLU A 20 25.85 3.71 24.69
N ARG A 21 25.64 4.94 25.18
CA ARG A 21 24.49 5.76 24.77
C ARG A 21 24.51 6.04 23.27
N LEU A 22 25.66 6.43 22.72
CA LEU A 22 25.82 6.69 21.28
C LEU A 22 25.48 5.45 20.45
N LYS A 23 25.99 4.28 20.85
CA LYS A 23 25.70 3.00 20.19
C LYS A 23 24.21 2.68 20.19
N CYS A 24 23.50 2.94 21.29
CA CYS A 24 22.04 2.76 21.35
C CYS A 24 21.31 3.65 20.33
N HIS A 25 21.75 4.91 20.15
CA HIS A 25 21.20 5.81 19.12
C HIS A 25 21.50 5.29 17.71
N GLU A 26 22.71 4.81 17.44
CA GLU A 26 23.07 4.24 16.14
C GLU A 26 22.22 3.00 15.80
N ILE A 27 21.97 2.12 16.77
CA ILE A 27 21.11 0.94 16.60
C ILE A 27 19.68 1.37 16.29
N GLU A 28 19.15 2.35 17.01
CA GLU A 28 17.78 2.83 16.80
C GLU A 28 17.63 3.53 15.45
N LEU A 29 18.66 4.26 15.01
CA LEU A 29 18.73 4.86 13.69
C LEU A 29 18.68 3.81 12.58
N ASP A 30 19.47 2.73 12.70
CA ASP A 30 19.48 1.62 11.73
C ASP A 30 18.12 0.91 11.67
N ARG A 31 17.52 0.63 12.84
CA ARG A 31 16.17 0.04 12.93
C ARG A 31 15.12 0.93 12.28
N THR A 32 15.12 2.22 12.60
CA THR A 32 14.19 3.20 12.04
C THR A 32 14.36 3.32 10.53
N ASN A 33 15.60 3.34 10.02
CA ASN A 33 15.88 3.38 8.59
C ASN A 33 15.33 2.15 7.85
N LYS A 34 15.54 0.96 8.40
CA LYS A 34 14.99 -0.30 7.87
C LYS A 34 13.46 -0.28 7.86
N PHE A 35 12.85 0.15 8.96
CA PHE A 35 11.40 0.25 9.08
C PHE A 35 10.81 1.22 8.05
N ILE A 36 11.40 2.42 7.88
CA ILE A 36 10.96 3.41 6.88
C ILE A 36 11.04 2.82 5.46
N LYS A 37 12.11 2.08 5.14
CA LYS A 37 12.26 1.44 3.82
C LYS A 37 11.18 0.40 3.54
N GLU A 38 10.88 -0.47 4.51
CA GLU A 38 9.78 -1.43 4.37
C GLU A 38 8.42 -0.72 4.27
N LEU A 39 8.19 0.34 5.06
CA LEU A 39 6.95 1.11 4.98
C LEU A 39 6.73 1.75 3.59
N ILE A 40 7.79 2.28 2.98
CA ILE A 40 7.74 2.81 1.61
C ILE A 40 7.39 1.69 0.61
N LYS A 41 8.00 0.52 0.77
CA LYS A 41 7.75 -0.64 -0.09
C LYS A 41 6.30 -1.12 0.04
N ASP A 42 5.80 -1.27 1.25
CA ASP A 42 4.41 -1.65 1.53
C ASP A 42 3.43 -0.62 0.98
N GLY A 43 3.73 0.68 1.13
CA GLY A 43 2.95 1.77 0.55
C GLY A 43 2.87 1.69 -0.99
N ASN A 44 3.99 1.39 -1.66
CA ASN A 44 4.00 1.20 -3.11
C ASN A 44 3.21 -0.04 -3.55
N MET A 45 3.27 -1.13 -2.78
CA MET A 45 2.45 -2.32 -3.04
C MET A 45 0.96 -2.00 -2.91
N LEU A 46 0.56 -1.25 -1.87
CA LEU A 46 -0.81 -0.83 -1.67
C LEU A 46 -1.33 0.03 -2.83
N ILE A 47 -0.55 1.03 -3.26
CA ILE A 47 -0.91 1.88 -4.42
C ILE A 47 -1.10 1.02 -5.68
N SER A 48 -0.22 0.03 -5.89
CA SER A 48 -0.32 -0.87 -7.05
C SER A 48 -1.57 -1.74 -7.00
N ALA A 49 -1.92 -2.26 -5.82
CA ALA A 49 -3.14 -3.03 -5.62
C ALA A 49 -4.40 -2.19 -5.89
N LEU A 50 -4.43 -0.94 -5.43
CA LEU A 50 -5.54 -0.01 -5.69
C LEU A 50 -5.71 0.30 -7.18
N LYS A 51 -4.61 0.48 -7.92
CA LYS A 51 -4.64 0.66 -9.39
C LYS A 51 -5.23 -0.58 -10.07
N ASN A 52 -4.79 -1.77 -9.67
CA ASN A 52 -5.31 -3.02 -10.22
C ASN A 52 -6.79 -3.21 -9.92
N LEU A 53 -7.24 -2.86 -8.70
CA LEU A 53 -8.65 -2.88 -8.34
C LEU A 53 -9.46 -1.93 -9.24
N SER A 54 -8.99 -0.69 -9.42
CA SER A 54 -9.66 0.28 -10.30
C SER A 54 -9.80 -0.24 -11.74
N ALA A 55 -8.73 -0.84 -12.29
CA ALA A 55 -8.76 -1.44 -13.62
C ALA A 55 -9.74 -2.63 -13.68
N ALA A 56 -9.77 -3.48 -12.65
CA ALA A 56 -10.69 -4.61 -12.58
C ALA A 56 -12.16 -4.17 -12.52
N VAL A 57 -12.46 -3.11 -11.75
CA VAL A 57 -13.79 -2.51 -11.68
C VAL A 57 -14.23 -1.97 -13.05
N GLN A 58 -13.35 -1.25 -13.75
CA GLN A 58 -13.65 -0.74 -15.09
C GLN A 58 -13.90 -1.88 -16.08
N LYS A 59 -13.04 -2.91 -16.08
CA LYS A 59 -13.21 -4.08 -16.94
C LYS A 59 -14.53 -4.79 -16.67
N PHE A 60 -14.88 -4.98 -15.40
CA PHE A 60 -16.14 -5.62 -15.03
C PHE A 60 -17.36 -4.80 -15.48
N SER A 61 -17.30 -3.47 -15.31
CA SER A 61 -18.33 -2.56 -15.84
C SER A 61 -18.49 -2.69 -17.35
N GLN A 62 -17.39 -2.78 -18.10
CA GLN A 62 -17.45 -2.97 -19.55
C GLN A 62 -18.08 -4.33 -19.89
N SER A 63 -17.67 -5.40 -19.21
CA SER A 63 -18.27 -6.72 -19.42
C SER A 63 -19.77 -6.74 -19.14
N LEU A 64 -20.27 -5.96 -18.17
CA LEU A 64 -21.72 -5.82 -17.93
C LEU A 64 -22.42 -5.02 -19.03
N GLN A 65 -21.77 -3.99 -19.60
CA GLN A 65 -22.32 -3.23 -20.73
C GLN A 65 -22.38 -4.05 -22.01
N ASP A 66 -21.36 -4.87 -22.25
CA ASP A 66 -21.27 -5.75 -23.41
C ASP A 66 -22.10 -7.02 -23.24
N PHE A 67 -22.56 -7.33 -22.02
CA PHE A 67 -23.37 -8.50 -21.75
C PHE A 67 -24.76 -8.32 -22.38
N GLN A 68 -24.96 -9.02 -23.50
CA GLN A 68 -26.24 -9.20 -24.14
C GLN A 68 -26.56 -10.69 -24.16
N PHE A 69 -27.83 -11.04 -23.96
CA PHE A 69 -28.27 -12.41 -24.19
C PHE A 69 -28.28 -12.66 -25.70
N GLU A 70 -27.60 -13.72 -26.15
CA GLU A 70 -27.85 -14.26 -27.49
C GLU A 70 -29.22 -14.93 -27.50
N CYS A 71 -30.22 -14.27 -28.10
CA CYS A 71 -31.53 -14.86 -28.32
C CYS A 71 -31.40 -16.04 -29.29
N ILE A 72 -32.06 -17.17 -28.96
CA ILE A 72 -32.09 -18.34 -29.83
C ILE A 72 -33.19 -18.12 -30.88
N GLY A 73 -32.78 -17.89 -32.13
CA GLY A 73 -33.68 -17.70 -33.27
C GLY A 73 -33.87 -16.23 -33.67
N ASP A 74 -34.29 -16.00 -34.91
CA ASP A 74 -34.30 -14.68 -35.57
C ASP A 74 -35.40 -13.72 -35.06
N ALA A 75 -36.09 -14.07 -33.97
CA ALA A 75 -37.23 -13.33 -33.43
C ALA A 75 -37.14 -13.23 -31.90
N GLU A 76 -37.12 -12.00 -31.39
CA GLU A 76 -37.28 -11.72 -29.95
C GLU A 76 -38.69 -12.06 -29.50
N THR A 77 -38.81 -12.70 -28.34
CA THR A 77 -40.08 -12.94 -27.67
C THR A 77 -40.58 -11.68 -26.97
N ASP A 78 -41.90 -11.53 -26.77
CA ASP A 78 -42.51 -10.38 -26.08
C ASP A 78 -41.92 -10.15 -24.67
N ASP A 79 -41.47 -11.21 -24.00
CA ASP A 79 -40.83 -11.14 -22.69
C ASP A 79 -39.41 -10.54 -22.77
N GLU A 80 -38.64 -10.84 -23.82
CA GLU A 80 -37.30 -10.27 -24.06
C GLU A 80 -37.39 -8.78 -24.40
N ILE A 81 -38.38 -8.37 -25.20
CA ILE A 81 -38.65 -6.95 -25.53
C ILE A 81 -39.00 -6.13 -24.29
N ASN A 82 -39.69 -6.73 -23.31
CA ASN A 82 -40.05 -6.06 -22.06
C ASN A 82 -38.88 -5.89 -21.08
N ILE A 83 -37.88 -6.77 -21.13
CA ILE A 83 -36.70 -6.72 -20.25
C ILE A 83 -35.63 -5.76 -20.79
N GLY A 84 -35.53 -5.57 -22.11
CA GLY A 84 -34.55 -4.68 -22.75
C GLY A 84 -34.88 -3.18 -22.79
N LYS A 85 -36.04 -2.76 -22.25
CA LYS A 85 -36.43 -1.35 -22.09
C LYS A 85 -36.06 -0.79 -20.72
#